data_AF-A0A239P0L7-F1
#
_entry.id   AF-A0A239P0L7-F1
#
_cell.length_a   1.000
_cell.length_b   1.000
_cell.length_c   1.000
_cell.angle_alpha   90.00
_cell.angle_beta   90.00
_cell.angle_gamma   90.00
#
_symmetry.space_group_name_H-M   'P 1'
#
loop_
_entity.id
_entity.type
_entity.pdbx_description
1 polymer ?
#
loop_
_entity_poly.entity_id
_entity_poly.type
_entity_poly.pdbx_seq_one_letter_code
_entity_poly.pdbx_strand_id
1 'polypeptide(L)'
;MTVDRPTPPLPISYLLRSQIRPGQTLPPTQAHQVMLHCALDAAGVPVRRDDADAVARIAELDYATVNAVIAWLRVVRPAAC
;
A
#
# COMPACT_ATOMS: atom_id res chain seq x y z
N MET A 1 0.22 -13.71 -31.74
CA MET A 1 0.92 -14.33 -30.59
C MET A 1 1.64 -13.22 -29.84
N THR A 2 0.98 -12.61 -28.86
CA THR A 2 1.57 -11.55 -28.04
C THR A 2 2.39 -12.20 -26.92
N VAL A 3 3.69 -11.94 -26.91
CA VAL A 3 4.61 -12.39 -25.86
C VAL A 3 4.24 -11.66 -24.58
N ASP A 4 3.68 -12.39 -23.63
CA ASP A 4 3.49 -11.94 -22.25
C ASP A 4 4.89 -11.69 -21.68
N ARG A 5 5.31 -10.42 -21.63
CA ARG A 5 6.62 -10.05 -21.11
C ARG A 5 6.41 -9.76 -19.62
N PRO A 6 6.72 -10.70 -18.71
CA PRO A 6 6.51 -10.47 -17.29
C PRO A 6 7.25 -9.20 -16.87
N THR A 7 6.59 -8.37 -16.08
CA THR A 7 7.21 -7.18 -15.51
C THR A 7 8.48 -7.60 -14.79
N PRO A 8 9.64 -6.97 -15.12
CA PRO A 8 10.89 -7.32 -14.47
C PRO A 8 10.73 -7.12 -12.96
N PRO A 9 11.24 -8.04 -12.13
CA PRO A 9 11.09 -7.94 -10.69
C PRO A 9 11.74 -6.65 -10.20
N LEU A 10 11.07 -5.96 -9.28
CA LEU A 10 11.62 -4.76 -8.67
C LEU A 10 13.00 -5.07 -8.06
N PRO A 11 13.98 -4.17 -8.17
CA PRO A 11 15.29 -4.35 -7.58
C PRO A 11 15.18 -4.33 -6.05
N ILE A 12 14.99 -5.52 -5.46
CA ILE A 12 14.98 -5.71 -4.01
C ILE A 12 16.43 -5.73 -3.54
N SER A 13 16.76 -4.83 -2.60
CA SER A 13 18.05 -4.80 -1.91
C SER A 13 18.40 -6.19 -1.36
N TYR A 14 19.64 -6.64 -1.54
CA TYR A 14 20.11 -7.94 -1.05
C TYR A 14 19.81 -8.15 0.44
N LEU A 15 19.87 -7.07 1.24
CA LEU A 15 19.56 -7.07 2.67
C LEU A 15 18.08 -7.39 2.98
N LEU A 16 17.17 -7.07 2.06
CA LEU A 16 15.73 -7.29 2.23
C LEU A 16 15.29 -8.66 1.69
N ARG A 17 16.05 -9.26 0.75
CA ARG A 17 15.68 -10.54 0.13
C ARG A 17 15.53 -11.67 1.14
N SER A 18 16.39 -11.71 2.15
CA SER A 18 16.33 -12.73 3.22
C SER A 18 15.12 -12.57 4.14
N GLN A 19 14.49 -11.39 4.15
CA GLN A 19 13.30 -11.09 4.97
C GLN A 19 11.98 -11.26 4.20
N ILE A 20 12.03 -11.37 2.88
CA ILE A 20 10.83 -11.61 2.07
C ILE A 20 10.39 -13.06 2.24
N ARG A 21 9.11 -13.24 2.56
CA ARG A 21 8.44 -14.53 2.65
C ARG A 21 7.28 -14.52 1.64
N PRO A 22 7.53 -14.89 0.38
CA PRO A 22 6.52 -14.84 -0.66
C PRO A 22 5.35 -15.76 -0.28
N GLY A 23 4.12 -15.28 -0.46
CA GLY A 23 2.90 -16.03 -0.14
C GLY A 23 2.54 -16.08 1.35
N GLN A 24 3.32 -15.47 2.24
CA GLN A 24 2.94 -15.33 3.63
C GLN A 24 1.84 -14.25 3.78
N THR A 25 0.76 -14.60 4.46
CA THR A 25 -0.29 -13.65 4.83
C THR A 25 0.29 -12.59 5.76
N LEU A 26 0.06 -11.32 5.43
CA LEU A 26 0.47 -10.21 6.27
C LEU A 26 -0.39 -10.16 7.55
N PRO A 27 0.21 -9.81 8.70
CA PRO A 27 -0.57 -9.40 9.87
C PRO A 27 -1.57 -8.28 9.49
N PRO A 28 -2.76 -8.23 10.11
CA PRO A 28 -3.81 -7.27 9.74
C PRO A 28 -3.32 -5.81 9.67
N THR A 29 -2.54 -5.35 10.65
CA THR A 29 -1.98 -4.00 10.67
C THR A 29 -1.06 -3.72 9.48
N GLN A 30 -0.23 -4.69 9.08
CA GLN A 30 0.63 -4.54 7.90
C GLN A 30 -0.18 -4.54 6.61
N ALA A 31 -1.23 -5.37 6.53
CA ALA A 31 -2.15 -5.35 5.41
C ALA A 31 -2.88 -3.99 5.30
N HIS A 32 -3.32 -3.42 6.42
CA HIS A 32 -3.93 -2.08 6.47
C HIS A 32 -2.97 -0.99 6.01
N GLN A 33 -1.71 -1.03 6.47
CA GLN A 33 -0.68 -0.08 6.04
C GLN A 33 -0.48 -0.10 4.53
N VAL A 34 -0.35 -1.31 3.94
CA VAL A 34 -0.20 -1.47 2.49
C VAL A 34 -1.44 -0.94 1.75
N MET A 35 -2.64 -1.31 2.19
CA MET A 35 -3.88 -0.86 1.55
C MET A 35 -4.06 0.67 1.62
N LEU A 36 -3.73 1.28 2.76
CA LEU A 36 -3.79 2.73 2.92
C LEU A 36 -2.76 3.43 2.03
N HIS A 37 -1.55 2.88 1.94
CA HIS A 37 -0.51 3.40 1.04
C HIS A 37 -0.97 3.37 -0.43
N CYS A 38 -1.55 2.24 -0.87
CA CYS A 38 -2.12 2.11 -2.22
C CYS A 38 -3.28 3.08 -2.47
N ALA A 39 -4.13 3.32 -1.47
CA ALA A 39 -5.24 4.27 -1.60
C ALA A 39 -4.75 5.71 -1.74
N LEU A 40 -3.70 6.09 -1.00
CA LEU A 40 -3.08 7.41 -1.09
C LEU A 40 -2.38 7.62 -2.43
N ASP A 41 -1.63 6.61 -2.90
CA ASP A 41 -0.98 6.62 -4.21
C ASP A 41 -2.01 6.77 -5.35
N ALA A 42 -3.09 5.97 -5.33
CA ALA A 42 -4.18 6.06 -6.30
C ALA A 42 -4.92 7.41 -6.25
N ALA A 43 -5.01 8.05 -5.08
CA ALA A 43 -5.57 9.38 -4.89
C ALA A 43 -4.61 10.51 -5.33
N GLY A 44 -3.39 10.18 -5.78
CA GLY A 44 -2.36 11.14 -6.13
C GLY A 44 -1.83 11.93 -4.93
N VAL A 45 -1.93 11.37 -3.72
CA VAL A 45 -1.44 11.98 -2.48
C VAL A 45 -0.04 11.44 -2.20
N PRO A 46 1.03 12.22 -2.45
CA PRO A 46 2.38 11.78 -2.18
C PRO A 46 2.58 11.65 -0.67
N VAL A 47 2.87 10.44 -0.21
CA VAL A 47 3.21 10.19 1.20
C VAL A 47 4.66 10.61 1.42
N ARG A 48 4.88 11.70 2.15
CA ARG A 48 6.23 12.13 2.52
C ARG A 48 6.75 11.25 3.65
N ARG A 49 8.07 11.26 3.85
CA ARG A 49 8.69 10.56 4.99
C ARG A 49 8.10 10.98 6.33
N ASP A 50 7.76 12.27 6.46
CA ASP A 50 7.18 12.82 7.68
C ASP A 50 5.74 12.34 7.94
N ASP A 51 5.06 11.86 6.88
CA ASP A 51 3.70 11.31 6.97
C ASP A 51 3.68 9.83 7.35
N ALA A 52 4.84 9.16 7.35
CA ALA A 52 4.95 7.71 7.58
C ALA A 52 4.38 7.31 8.95
N ASP A 53 4.65 8.11 9.99
CA ASP A 53 4.13 7.88 11.34
C ASP A 53 2.60 8.05 11.39
N ALA A 54 2.06 9.03 10.66
CA ALA A 54 0.62 9.26 10.59
C ALA A 54 -0.08 8.09 9.87
N VAL A 55 0.47 7.63 8.74
CA VAL A 55 -0.05 6.47 8.00
C VAL A 55 0.02 5.20 8.85
N ALA A 56 1.11 5.00 9.59
CA ALA A 56 1.25 3.86 10.50
C ALA A 56 0.17 3.89 11.60
N ARG A 57 -0.03 5.05 12.24
CA ARG A 57 -1.06 5.23 13.27
C ARG A 57 -2.49 5.04 12.75
N ILE A 58 -2.78 5.51 11.54
CA ILE A 58 -4.11 5.28 10.93
C ILE A 58 -4.32 3.78 10.69
N ALA A 59 -3.30 3.06 10.23
CA ALA A 59 -3.41 1.63 9.95
C ALA A 59 -3.52 0.75 11.21
N GLU A 60 -3.15 1.26 12.39
CA GLU A 60 -3.37 0.62 13.68
C GLU A 60 -4.81 0.72 14.19
N LEU A 61 -5.65 1.58 13.56
CA LEU A 61 -7.08 1.64 13.86
C LEU A 61 -7.79 0.34 13.44
N ASP A 62 -9.02 0.18 13.92
CA ASP A 62 -9.84 -0.96 13.55
C ASP A 62 -10.13 -0.98 12.04
N TYR A 63 -10.38 -2.18 11.52
CA TYR A 63 -10.59 -2.41 10.09
C TYR A 63 -11.72 -1.54 9.51
N ALA A 64 -12.82 -1.33 10.23
CA ALA A 64 -13.95 -0.57 9.70
C ALA A 64 -13.55 0.89 9.52
N THR A 65 -12.80 1.46 10.47
CA THR A 65 -12.29 2.83 10.38
C THR A 65 -11.29 2.99 9.23
N VAL A 66 -10.30 2.08 9.11
CA VAL A 66 -9.33 2.14 7.99
C VAL A 66 -10.03 2.02 6.64
N ASN A 67 -10.98 1.09 6.53
CA ASN A 67 -11.73 0.89 5.28
C ASN A 67 -12.61 2.11 4.93
N ALA A 68 -13.18 2.79 5.92
CA ALA A 68 -13.91 4.03 5.71
C ALA A 68 -13.00 5.15 5.19
N VAL A 69 -11.77 5.28 5.71
CA VAL A 69 -10.77 6.25 5.20
C VAL A 69 -10.40 5.95 3.75
N ILE A 70 -10.13 4.68 3.42
CA ILE A 70 -9.83 4.26 2.05
C ILE A 70 -11.00 4.57 1.10
N ALA A 71 -12.23 4.28 1.52
CA ALA A 71 -13.42 4.59 0.74
C ALA A 71 -13.60 6.10 0.52
N TRP A 72 -13.37 6.90 1.56
CA TRP A 72 -13.43 8.36 1.49
C TRP A 72 -12.38 8.93 0.53
N LEU A 73 -11.12 8.45 0.59
CA LEU A 73 -10.05 8.86 -0.33
C LEU A 73 -10.44 8.65 -1.80
N ARG A 74 -11.05 7.50 -2.11
CA ARG A 74 -11.53 7.17 -3.47
C ARG A 74 -12.63 8.11 -3.97
N VAL A 75 -13.45 8.68 -3.08
CA VAL A 75 -14.54 9.60 -3.44
C VAL A 75 -14.02 11.01 -3.64
N VAL A 76 -13.15 11.49 -2.74
CA VAL A 76 -12.67 12.89 -2.76
C VAL A 76 -11.62 13.12 -3.84
N ARG A 77 -10.85 12.08 -4.16
CA ARG A 77 -9.88 12.09 -5.27
C ARG A 77 -10.05 10.82 -6.08
N PRO A 78 -11.08 10.76 -6.95
CA PRO A 78 -11.14 9.69 -7.92
C PRO A 78 -9.84 9.74 -8.72
N ALA A 79 -9.12 8.62 -8.79
CA ALA A 79 -7.94 8.51 -9.63
C ALA A 79 -8.31 9.08 -11.00
N ALA A 80 -7.66 10.17 -11.40
CA ALA A 80 -7.87 10.75 -12.71
C ALA A 80 -7.38 9.72 -13.72
N CYS A 81 -8.33 9.07 -14.40
CA CYS A 81 -8.06 8.27 -15.58
C CYS A 81 -7.53 9.15 -16.71
#